data_AF-A0A5C6DKU3-F1
#
_entry.id   AF-A0A5C6DKU3-F1
#
_cell.length_a   1.000
_cell.length_b   1.000
_cell.length_c   1.000
_cell.angle_alpha   90.00
_cell.angle_beta   90.00
_cell.angle_gamma   90.00
#
_symmetry.space_group_name_H-M   'P 1'
#
loop_
_entity.id
_entity.type
_entity.pdbx_description
1 polymer ?
#
loop_
_entity_poly.entity_id
_entity_poly.type
_entity_poly.pdbx_seq_one_letter_code
_entity_poly.pdbx_strand_id
1 'polypeptide(L)'
;MFELRGLSIRQPYAWAICANLKTIENRTWTTDRRGTIAIHASTSPQNVNEMIRECELELVDRNWFPYGAIIGLADIVDIASYGPEHEDDPFAFGPYCWRMANGRLLKEPLPLKGKLNLFKMPESFQRQILEAESYEVDIDSDPVASEIAVAMDGEPDPVLCYIDLFHEYQATGNHRDAVVIAASRLEDLAPEEPDAFIVRGELLIQEENYEGAEELFREVVRLDSQSIEGWDRLFYIYDALGRKAELLEVAENLLDIAPEMAIVHAMHAYSFVMNNRYEEAVRACDRSLEMDQENPLAWRVRSAAKRGLNDKKGALDDIDQAIRLAPEDDSLVAVKEDLLLDMDNQ
;
A
#
# COMPACT_ATOMS: atom_id res chain seq x y z
N MET A 1 -2.58 1.95 39.07
CA MET A 1 -1.53 1.97 38.03
C MET A 1 -1.85 0.84 37.08
N PHE A 2 -2.19 1.14 35.83
CA PHE A 2 -2.46 0.11 34.82
C PHE A 2 -1.19 -0.70 34.64
N GLU A 3 -1.26 -2.01 34.89
CA GLU A 3 -0.12 -2.92 34.73
C GLU A 3 -0.38 -3.81 33.53
N LEU A 4 0.22 -3.44 32.39
CA LEU A 4 0.15 -4.23 31.17
C LEU A 4 0.95 -5.52 31.35
N ARG A 5 0.41 -6.64 30.88
CA ARG A 5 1.16 -7.90 30.83
C ARG A 5 1.20 -8.46 29.43
N GLY A 6 2.29 -9.14 29.14
CA GLY A 6 2.50 -9.83 27.88
C GLY A 6 2.16 -11.30 27.98
N LEU A 7 1.77 -11.88 26.86
CA LEU A 7 1.57 -13.30 26.67
C LEU A 7 2.28 -13.75 25.39
N SER A 8 3.19 -14.72 25.51
CA SER A 8 3.83 -15.32 24.34
C SER A 8 2.92 -16.36 23.71
N ILE A 9 2.67 -16.19 22.42
CA ILE A 9 1.83 -17.04 21.58
C ILE A 9 2.65 -17.45 20.35
N ARG A 10 2.42 -18.68 19.87
CA ARG A 10 3.06 -19.22 18.68
C ARG A 10 2.51 -18.56 17.42
N GLN A 11 3.31 -18.48 16.37
CA GLN A 11 2.81 -18.05 15.05
C GLN A 11 2.21 -19.26 14.33
N PRO A 12 1.15 -19.08 13.51
CA PRO A 12 0.52 -17.79 13.13
C PRO A 12 -0.46 -17.20 14.15
N TYR A 13 -0.75 -17.90 15.25
CA TYR A 13 -1.83 -17.56 16.18
C TYR A 13 -1.66 -16.21 16.90
N ALA A 14 -0.42 -15.80 17.17
CA ALA A 14 -0.17 -14.47 17.75
C ALA A 14 -0.70 -13.37 16.82
N TRP A 15 -0.37 -13.45 15.52
CA TRP A 15 -0.87 -12.51 14.52
C TRP A 15 -2.38 -12.66 14.33
N ALA A 16 -2.90 -13.89 14.22
CA ALA A 16 -4.34 -14.13 14.00
C ALA A 16 -5.20 -13.57 15.14
N ILE A 17 -4.72 -13.59 16.38
CA ILE A 17 -5.39 -12.94 17.52
C ILE A 17 -5.38 -11.42 17.37
N CYS A 18 -4.26 -10.82 16.96
CA CYS A 18 -4.18 -9.38 16.73
C CYS A 18 -5.02 -8.93 15.52
N ALA A 19 -5.21 -9.81 14.53
CA ALA A 19 -6.04 -9.57 13.36
C ALA A 19 -7.52 -9.96 13.58
N ASN A 20 -7.91 -10.34 14.79
CA ASN A 20 -9.26 -10.84 15.15
C ASN A 20 -9.75 -12.08 14.38
N LEU A 21 -8.84 -12.79 13.71
CA LEU A 21 -9.12 -14.05 13.00
C LEU A 21 -9.14 -15.27 13.93
N LYS A 22 -8.50 -15.17 15.10
CA LYS A 22 -8.51 -16.20 16.13
C LYS A 22 -9.05 -15.63 17.44
N THR A 23 -10.21 -16.12 17.83
CA THR A 23 -11.00 -15.69 19.00
C THR A 23 -10.67 -16.47 20.27
N ILE A 24 -10.04 -17.65 20.15
CA ILE A 24 -9.73 -18.52 21.30
C ILE A 24 -8.23 -18.82 21.37
N GLU A 25 -7.63 -18.56 22.53
CA GLU A 25 -6.28 -19.00 22.90
C GLU A 25 -6.35 -20.13 23.94
N ASN A 26 -5.82 -21.31 23.62
CA ASN A 26 -5.91 -22.47 24.53
C ASN A 26 -4.74 -22.54 25.50
N ARG A 27 -5.02 -22.85 26.77
CA ARG A 27 -4.02 -22.97 27.83
C ARG A 27 -4.27 -24.17 28.74
N THR A 28 -3.19 -24.68 29.33
CA THR A 28 -3.25 -25.73 30.36
C THR A 28 -3.51 -25.18 31.77
N TRP A 29 -3.60 -23.86 31.91
CA TRP A 29 -3.74 -23.13 33.16
C TRP A 29 -4.70 -21.95 32.99
N THR A 30 -5.23 -21.46 34.12
CA THR A 30 -6.22 -20.37 34.16
C THR A 30 -5.70 -19.15 34.93
N THR A 31 -6.37 -18.02 34.75
CA THR A 31 -6.12 -16.77 35.48
C THR A 31 -7.41 -15.98 35.65
N ASP A 32 -7.49 -15.15 36.69
CA ASP A 32 -8.61 -14.23 36.91
C ASP A 32 -8.47 -12.92 36.10
N ARG A 33 -7.40 -12.77 35.32
CA ARG A 33 -7.14 -11.54 34.56
C ARG A 33 -8.11 -11.39 33.39
N ARG A 34 -8.60 -10.16 33.21
CA ARG A 34 -9.39 -9.69 32.06
C ARG A 34 -8.84 -8.35 31.58
N GLY A 35 -9.17 -7.98 30.35
CA GLY A 35 -8.73 -6.75 29.69
C GLY A 35 -7.42 -6.90 28.92
N THR A 36 -6.88 -5.76 28.48
CA THR A 36 -5.82 -5.70 27.49
C THR A 36 -4.50 -6.34 27.93
N ILE A 37 -3.95 -7.12 27.01
CA ILE A 37 -2.63 -7.74 27.10
C ILE A 37 -1.82 -7.41 25.85
N ALA A 38 -0.50 -7.40 26.00
CA ALA A 38 0.41 -7.36 24.86
C ALA A 38 0.60 -8.77 24.31
N ILE A 39 0.47 -8.91 23.00
CA ILE A 39 0.68 -10.17 22.28
C ILE A 39 2.13 -10.23 21.83
N HIS A 40 2.83 -11.24 22.35
CA HIS A 40 4.22 -11.53 22.01
C HIS A 40 4.29 -12.70 21.05
N ALA A 41 4.97 -12.53 19.92
CA ALA A 41 5.25 -13.62 18.99
C ALA A 41 6.44 -14.46 19.48
N SER A 42 6.17 -15.72 19.83
CA SER A 42 7.15 -16.65 20.40
C SER A 42 8.25 -17.03 19.39
N THR A 43 9.50 -17.14 19.85
CA THR A 43 10.64 -17.68 19.06
C THR A 43 10.72 -19.21 19.08
N SER A 44 9.73 -19.90 19.62
CA SER A 44 9.77 -21.37 19.73
C SER A 44 9.69 -22.00 18.33
N PRO A 45 10.49 -23.04 18.02
CA PRO A 45 10.36 -23.77 16.77
C PRO A 45 8.93 -24.30 16.60
N GLN A 46 8.33 -24.07 15.43
CA GLN A 46 6.97 -24.48 15.12
C GLN A 46 6.82 -24.70 13.61
N ASN A 47 5.96 -25.65 13.22
CA ASN A 47 5.63 -25.86 11.81
C ASN A 47 4.47 -24.92 11.43
N VAL A 48 4.80 -23.64 11.24
CA VAL A 48 3.83 -22.59 10.92
C VAL A 48 2.96 -22.99 9.71
N ASN A 49 3.54 -23.68 8.72
CA ASN A 49 2.84 -24.09 7.50
C ASN A 49 1.75 -25.12 7.74
N GLU A 50 1.99 -26.07 8.65
CA GLU A 50 1.00 -27.07 9.05
C GLU A 50 -0.10 -26.42 9.91
N MET A 51 0.30 -25.56 10.84
CA MET A 51 -0.64 -24.82 11.71
C MET A 51 -1.54 -23.86 10.93
N ILE A 52 -1.04 -23.28 9.84
CA ILE A 52 -1.84 -22.45 8.92
C ILE A 52 -2.91 -23.29 8.22
N ARG A 53 -2.54 -24.47 7.70
CA ARG A 53 -3.46 -25.39 7.00
C ARG A 53 -4.54 -25.95 7.93
N GLU A 54 -4.18 -26.28 9.16
CA GLU A 54 -5.11 -26.83 10.16
C GLU A 54 -6.18 -25.81 10.62
N CYS A 55 -5.94 -24.53 10.38
CA CYS A 55 -6.75 -23.43 10.90
C CYS A 55 -7.38 -22.57 9.79
N GLU A 56 -7.31 -23.03 8.55
CA GLU A 56 -7.82 -22.32 7.37
C GLU A 56 -7.28 -20.87 7.26
N LEU A 57 -6.10 -20.60 7.84
CA LEU A 57 -5.42 -19.29 7.81
C LEU A 57 -4.56 -19.15 6.54
N GLU A 58 -4.97 -19.78 5.43
CA GLU A 58 -4.13 -20.03 4.25
C GLU A 58 -3.66 -18.75 3.52
N LEU A 59 -4.23 -17.61 3.90
CA LEU A 59 -3.94 -16.26 3.39
C LEU A 59 -2.62 -15.64 3.89
N VAL A 60 -2.01 -16.14 4.98
CA VAL A 60 -0.90 -15.42 5.65
C VAL A 60 0.48 -15.88 5.17
N ASP A 61 1.38 -14.94 4.85
CA ASP A 61 2.76 -15.28 4.48
C ASP A 61 3.56 -15.90 5.63
N ARG A 62 4.30 -16.96 5.28
CA ARG A 62 4.94 -17.95 6.16
C ARG A 62 6.31 -17.49 6.67
N ASN A 63 6.93 -16.51 6.02
CA ASN A 63 8.25 -15.95 6.39
C ASN A 63 8.16 -14.59 7.10
N TRP A 64 6.98 -13.97 7.08
CA TRP A 64 6.79 -12.59 7.51
C TRP A 64 6.46 -12.40 9.00
N PHE A 65 6.22 -13.49 9.74
CA PHE A 65 5.92 -13.35 11.15
C PHE A 65 7.12 -12.78 11.92
N PRO A 66 6.99 -11.62 12.58
CA PRO A 66 7.99 -11.21 13.56
C PRO A 66 8.06 -12.28 14.66
N TYR A 67 9.27 -12.63 15.07
CA TYR A 67 9.54 -13.55 16.17
C TYR A 67 10.29 -12.82 17.28
N GLY A 68 9.99 -13.14 18.53
CA GLY A 68 10.68 -12.54 19.66
C GLY A 68 10.36 -11.07 19.86
N ALA A 69 9.15 -10.65 19.50
CA ALA A 69 8.70 -9.27 19.62
C ALA A 69 7.26 -9.16 20.13
N ILE A 70 6.90 -8.01 20.69
CA ILE A 70 5.50 -7.59 20.85
C ILE A 70 5.01 -7.11 19.50
N ILE A 71 3.90 -7.67 19.03
CA ILE A 71 3.40 -7.44 17.68
C ILE A 71 2.05 -6.72 17.69
N GLY A 72 1.41 -6.65 18.85
CA GLY A 72 0.05 -6.15 18.96
C GLY A 72 -0.51 -6.25 20.36
N LEU A 73 -1.79 -5.93 20.46
CA LEU A 73 -2.61 -5.93 21.66
C LEU A 73 -3.87 -6.75 21.40
N ALA A 74 -4.37 -7.41 22.44
CA ALA A 74 -5.70 -8.01 22.43
C ALA A 74 -6.25 -8.06 23.85
N ASP A 75 -7.56 -8.18 23.98
CA ASP A 75 -8.25 -8.21 25.26
C ASP A 75 -8.61 -9.65 25.65
N ILE A 76 -8.30 -10.04 26.88
CA ILE A 76 -8.89 -11.26 27.47
C ILE A 76 -10.30 -10.90 27.94
N VAL A 77 -11.31 -11.39 27.23
CA VAL A 77 -12.72 -11.15 27.52
C VAL A 77 -13.27 -12.19 28.48
N ASP A 78 -12.92 -13.47 28.26
CA ASP A 78 -13.32 -14.55 29.15
C ASP A 78 -12.35 -15.72 29.17
N ILE A 79 -12.45 -16.58 30.18
CA ILE A 79 -11.70 -17.82 30.33
C ILE A 79 -12.66 -18.86 30.88
N ALA A 80 -12.93 -19.89 30.08
CA ALA A 80 -13.81 -21.00 30.42
C ALA A 80 -13.09 -22.34 30.27
N SER A 81 -13.62 -23.38 30.92
CA SER A 81 -13.24 -24.75 30.57
C SER A 81 -13.86 -25.13 29.24
N TYR A 82 -13.15 -25.90 28.42
CA TYR A 82 -13.69 -26.39 27.16
C TYR A 82 -14.99 -27.17 27.41
N GLY A 83 -15.99 -26.93 26.57
CA GLY A 83 -17.34 -27.46 26.71
C GLY A 83 -18.19 -27.13 25.47
N PRO A 84 -19.48 -27.53 25.48
CA PRO A 84 -20.34 -27.49 24.28
C PRO A 84 -20.45 -26.13 23.59
N GLU A 85 -20.32 -25.03 24.34
CA GLU A 85 -20.32 -23.66 23.83
C GLU A 85 -19.10 -23.29 22.97
N HIS A 86 -18.11 -24.17 22.89
CA HIS A 86 -16.89 -24.01 22.08
C HIS A 86 -16.76 -25.08 20.98
N GLU A 87 -17.72 -26.00 20.85
CA GLU A 87 -17.62 -27.12 19.90
C GLU A 87 -17.57 -26.66 18.44
N ASP A 88 -18.18 -25.52 18.13
CA ASP A 88 -18.21 -24.93 16.78
C ASP A 88 -17.01 -24.00 16.49
N ASP A 89 -16.16 -23.70 17.48
CA ASP A 89 -14.99 -22.84 17.29
C ASP A 89 -13.77 -23.72 16.91
N PRO A 90 -13.25 -23.61 15.67
CA PRO A 90 -12.18 -24.50 15.18
C PRO A 90 -10.88 -24.35 15.99
N PHE A 91 -10.76 -23.27 16.75
CA PHE A 91 -9.60 -22.95 17.54
C PHE A 91 -9.71 -23.40 18.99
N ALA A 92 -10.86 -23.91 19.46
CA ALA A 92 -11.05 -24.24 20.86
C ALA A 92 -10.74 -25.71 21.16
N PHE A 93 -9.82 -25.94 22.10
CA PHE A 93 -9.49 -27.29 22.57
C PHE A 93 -8.73 -27.27 23.91
N GLY A 94 -8.56 -28.44 24.53
CA GLY A 94 -7.80 -28.57 25.77
C GLY A 94 -8.59 -28.12 27.01
N PRO A 95 -7.94 -27.89 28.15
CA PRO A 95 -8.66 -27.73 29.42
C PRO A 95 -9.20 -26.32 29.69
N TYR A 96 -8.61 -25.28 29.09
CA TYR A 96 -9.07 -23.89 29.24
C TYR A 96 -8.96 -23.12 27.92
N CYS A 97 -10.04 -22.44 27.56
CA CYS A 97 -10.18 -21.61 26.36
C CYS A 97 -10.26 -20.15 26.79
N TRP A 98 -9.29 -19.35 26.39
CA TRP A 98 -9.24 -17.92 26.67
C TRP A 98 -9.84 -17.17 25.49
N ARG A 99 -10.99 -16.53 25.71
CA ARG A 99 -11.66 -15.72 24.70
C ARG A 99 -10.95 -14.37 24.55
N MET A 100 -10.46 -14.14 23.35
CA MET A 100 -9.71 -12.97 22.91
C MET A 100 -10.61 -12.09 22.02
N ALA A 101 -10.45 -10.77 22.10
CA ALA A 101 -11.12 -9.80 21.23
C ALA A 101 -10.32 -8.49 21.12
N ASN A 102 -10.80 -7.56 20.29
CA ASN A 102 -10.23 -6.21 20.11
C ASN A 102 -8.72 -6.27 19.80
N GLY A 103 -8.36 -7.20 18.94
CA GLY A 103 -7.04 -7.37 18.37
C GLY A 103 -6.62 -6.11 17.62
N ARG A 104 -5.39 -5.67 17.88
CA ARG A 104 -4.75 -4.51 17.26
C ARG A 104 -3.31 -4.86 16.95
N LEU A 105 -2.85 -4.62 15.73
CA LEU A 105 -1.45 -4.77 15.36
C LEU A 105 -0.69 -3.48 15.67
N LEU A 106 0.54 -3.62 16.17
CA LEU A 106 1.48 -2.49 16.21
C LEU A 106 2.06 -2.29 14.82
N LYS A 107 2.19 -1.03 14.40
CA LYS A 107 2.85 -0.68 13.14
C LYS A 107 4.29 -1.19 13.06
N GLU A 108 4.99 -1.19 14.20
CA GLU A 108 6.37 -1.66 14.34
C GLU A 108 6.47 -2.67 15.49
N PRO A 109 6.90 -3.92 15.24
CA PRO A 109 7.11 -4.89 16.30
C PRO A 109 8.21 -4.46 17.28
N LEU A 110 7.97 -4.62 18.58
CA LEU A 110 8.92 -4.24 19.63
C LEU A 110 9.71 -5.47 20.13
N PRO A 111 11.02 -5.62 19.82
CA PRO A 111 11.79 -6.80 20.17
C PRO A 111 11.86 -7.02 21.69
N LEU A 112 11.38 -8.17 22.17
CA LEU A 112 11.36 -8.50 23.59
C LEU A 112 11.45 -10.00 23.78
N LYS A 113 12.22 -10.46 24.78
CA LYS A 113 12.23 -11.87 25.15
C LYS A 113 10.92 -12.27 25.84
N GLY A 114 10.19 -13.19 25.22
CA GLY A 114 8.90 -13.70 25.70
C GLY A 114 8.97 -14.63 26.91
N LYS A 115 7.79 -14.96 27.47
CA LYS A 115 7.60 -15.96 28.55
C LYS A 115 6.28 -16.70 28.36
N LEU A 116 6.26 -17.98 28.72
CA LEU A 116 5.08 -18.86 28.59
C LEU A 116 3.90 -18.43 29.48
N ASN A 117 4.17 -17.96 30.69
CA ASN A 117 3.15 -17.44 31.59
C ASN A 117 2.96 -15.93 31.38
N LEU A 118 1.78 -15.42 31.76
CA LEU A 118 1.52 -13.98 31.78
C LEU A 118 2.64 -13.25 32.54
N PHE A 119 3.37 -12.38 31.83
CA PHE A 119 4.53 -11.71 32.38
C PHE A 119 4.30 -10.21 32.48
N LYS A 120 4.75 -9.61 33.59
CA LYS A 120 4.72 -8.16 33.75
C LYS A 120 5.55 -7.51 32.65
N MET A 121 4.96 -6.55 31.95
CA MET A 121 5.65 -5.81 30.92
C MET A 121 6.66 -4.83 31.57
N PRO A 122 7.92 -4.75 31.12
CA PRO A 122 8.85 -3.73 31.59
C PRO A 122 8.27 -2.32 31.38
N GLU A 123 8.48 -1.41 32.32
CA GLU A 123 7.89 -0.05 32.27
C GLU A 123 8.27 0.71 30.99
N SER A 124 9.50 0.51 30.48
CA SER A 124 9.95 1.08 29.21
C SER A 124 9.10 0.60 28.02
N PHE A 125 8.78 -0.70 27.97
CA PHE A 125 7.92 -1.27 26.92
C PHE A 125 6.47 -0.88 27.09
N GLN A 126 5.98 -0.71 28.33
CA GLN A 126 4.62 -0.21 28.55
C GLN A 126 4.44 1.19 27.94
N ARG A 127 5.44 2.05 28.09
CA ARG A 127 5.43 3.38 27.47
C ARG A 127 5.47 3.30 25.96
N GLN A 128 6.41 2.52 25.40
CA GLN A 128 6.52 2.34 23.95
C GLN A 128 5.23 1.80 23.32
N ILE A 129 4.57 0.85 23.96
CA ILE A 129 3.30 0.29 23.48
C ILE A 129 2.17 1.33 23.52
N LEU A 130 2.13 2.18 24.56
CA LEU A 130 1.14 3.24 24.67
C LEU A 130 1.37 4.40 23.68
N GLU A 131 2.62 4.59 23.24
CA GLU A 131 3.03 5.59 22.26
C GLU A 131 3.02 5.06 20.83
N ALA A 132 2.99 3.73 20.65
CA ALA A 132 3.00 3.10 19.34
C ALA A 132 1.65 3.28 18.64
N GLU A 133 1.71 3.60 17.35
CA GLU A 133 0.55 3.52 16.47
C GLU A 133 0.10 2.06 16.37
N SER A 134 -1.20 1.83 16.57
CA SER A 134 -1.83 0.53 16.39
C SER A 134 -3.05 0.66 15.50
N TYR A 135 -3.34 -0.37 14.71
CA TYR A 135 -4.51 -0.41 13.83
C TYR A 135 -5.34 -1.66 14.10
N GLU A 136 -6.66 -1.53 13.91
CA GLU A 136 -7.59 -2.66 13.89
C GLU A 136 -7.65 -3.23 12.48
N VAL A 137 -7.72 -4.55 12.37
CA VAL A 137 -7.98 -5.23 11.10
C VAL A 137 -9.50 -5.43 11.04
N ASP A 138 -10.20 -4.62 10.23
CA ASP A 138 -11.64 -4.70 10.04
C ASP A 138 -11.94 -5.43 8.73
N ILE A 139 -12.13 -6.75 8.83
CA ILE A 139 -12.34 -7.64 7.68
C ILE A 139 -13.81 -7.59 7.22
N ASP A 140 -14.75 -7.26 8.12
CA ASP A 140 -16.19 -7.32 7.86
C ASP A 140 -16.75 -6.02 7.25
N SER A 141 -16.10 -4.86 7.48
CA SER A 141 -16.49 -3.59 6.86
C SER A 141 -15.74 -3.26 5.57
N ASP A 142 -14.76 -4.09 5.19
CA ASP A 142 -14.01 -3.98 3.94
C ASP A 142 -14.69 -4.86 2.85
N PRO A 143 -15.44 -4.26 1.90
CA PRO A 143 -16.14 -5.00 0.85
C PRO A 143 -15.21 -5.88 0.01
N VAL A 144 -13.93 -5.51 -0.06
CA VAL A 144 -12.90 -6.10 -0.91
C VAL A 144 -12.34 -7.36 -0.26
N ALA A 145 -12.10 -7.33 1.06
CA ALA A 145 -11.73 -8.52 1.82
C ALA A 145 -12.83 -9.59 1.79
N SER A 146 -14.10 -9.15 1.81
CA SER A 146 -15.26 -10.03 1.66
C SER A 146 -15.38 -10.59 0.23
N GLU A 147 -15.14 -9.80 -0.82
CA GLU A 147 -15.17 -10.30 -2.21
C GLU A 147 -14.02 -11.25 -2.51
N ILE A 148 -12.84 -11.04 -1.90
CA ILE A 148 -11.69 -11.94 -2.04
C ILE A 148 -11.89 -13.24 -1.28
N ALA A 149 -12.46 -13.19 -0.07
CA ALA A 149 -12.85 -14.42 0.64
C ALA A 149 -13.89 -15.23 -0.15
N VAL A 150 -14.84 -14.56 -0.81
CA VAL A 150 -15.85 -15.19 -1.68
C VAL A 150 -15.26 -15.67 -3.01
N ALA A 151 -14.34 -14.92 -3.62
CA ALA A 151 -13.63 -15.33 -4.82
C ALA A 151 -12.80 -16.59 -4.53
N MET A 152 -12.03 -16.62 -3.45
CA MET A 152 -11.17 -17.77 -3.10
C MET A 152 -11.94 -19.05 -2.73
N ASP A 153 -13.24 -18.95 -2.45
CA ASP A 153 -14.15 -20.10 -2.23
C ASP A 153 -14.65 -20.72 -3.56
N GLY A 154 -14.39 -20.09 -4.72
CA GLY A 154 -15.01 -20.39 -6.01
C GLY A 154 -14.12 -20.88 -7.17
N GLU A 155 -12.86 -21.27 -6.93
CA GLU A 155 -11.85 -21.58 -7.97
C GLU A 155 -11.57 -20.48 -9.05
N PRO A 156 -11.46 -19.17 -8.74
CA PRO A 156 -10.81 -18.22 -9.62
C PRO A 156 -9.28 -18.30 -9.45
N ASP A 157 -8.56 -17.89 -10.50
CA ASP A 157 -7.10 -17.84 -10.52
C ASP A 157 -6.58 -16.98 -9.34
N PRO A 158 -5.80 -17.54 -8.40
CA PRO A 158 -5.26 -16.80 -7.27
C PRO A 158 -4.48 -15.55 -7.67
N VAL A 159 -3.85 -15.56 -8.85
CA VAL A 159 -3.08 -14.44 -9.39
C VAL A 159 -3.99 -13.24 -9.63
N LEU A 160 -5.15 -13.43 -10.27
CA LEU A 160 -6.12 -12.36 -10.54
C LEU A 160 -6.69 -11.75 -9.26
N CYS A 161 -6.93 -12.56 -8.23
CA CYS A 161 -7.45 -12.07 -6.95
C CYS A 161 -6.46 -11.14 -6.23
N TYR A 162 -5.15 -11.42 -6.32
CA TYR A 162 -4.12 -10.55 -5.73
C TYR A 162 -3.87 -9.28 -6.54
N ILE A 163 -4.08 -9.32 -7.86
CA ILE A 163 -4.04 -8.15 -8.74
C ILE A 163 -5.18 -7.19 -8.44
N ASP A 164 -6.41 -7.71 -8.36
CA ASP A 164 -7.60 -6.91 -8.04
C ASP A 164 -7.45 -6.24 -6.65
N LEU A 165 -6.90 -6.98 -5.70
CA LEU A 165 -6.59 -6.47 -4.36
C LEU A 165 -5.57 -5.32 -4.39
N PHE A 166 -4.51 -5.46 -5.19
CA PHE A 166 -3.50 -4.44 -5.34
C PHE A 166 -4.08 -3.12 -5.89
N HIS A 167 -4.84 -3.19 -6.99
CA HIS A 167 -5.40 -2.01 -7.64
C HIS A 167 -6.40 -1.26 -6.75
N GLU A 168 -7.25 -1.97 -6.02
CA GLU A 168 -8.21 -1.36 -5.11
C GLU A 168 -7.51 -0.68 -3.92
N TYR A 169 -6.40 -1.23 -3.43
CA TYR A 169 -5.62 -0.56 -2.38
C TYR A 169 -4.88 0.68 -2.86
N GLN A 170 -4.41 0.70 -4.11
CA GLN A 170 -3.86 1.93 -4.70
C GLN A 170 -4.93 3.03 -4.79
N ALA A 171 -6.17 2.66 -5.12
CA ALA A 171 -7.27 3.61 -5.21
C ALA A 171 -7.69 4.18 -3.83
N THR A 172 -7.59 3.39 -2.77
CA THR A 172 -8.08 3.76 -1.43
C THR A 172 -7.02 4.31 -0.47
N GLY A 173 -5.72 4.18 -0.81
CA GLY A 173 -4.61 4.79 -0.06
C GLY A 173 -4.41 4.21 1.35
N ASN A 174 -5.02 3.08 1.65
CA ASN A 174 -5.12 2.50 2.98
C ASN A 174 -4.58 1.06 2.96
N HIS A 175 -3.70 0.72 3.91
CA HIS A 175 -3.13 -0.62 4.19
C HIS A 175 -1.89 -1.04 3.38
N ARG A 176 -0.75 -0.39 3.66
CA ARG A 176 0.60 -0.81 3.21
C ARG A 176 0.85 -2.32 3.36
N ASP A 177 0.36 -2.93 4.44
CA ASP A 177 0.57 -4.35 4.71
C ASP A 177 -0.15 -5.27 3.72
N ALA A 178 -1.33 -4.88 3.22
CA ALA A 178 -2.12 -5.70 2.32
C ALA A 178 -1.60 -5.65 0.87
N VAL A 179 -1.08 -4.50 0.44
CA VAL A 179 -0.29 -4.34 -0.80
C VAL A 179 0.98 -5.18 -0.75
N VAL A 180 1.71 -5.16 0.36
CA VAL A 180 2.90 -6.00 0.56
C VAL A 180 2.56 -7.50 0.52
N ILE A 181 1.41 -7.89 1.07
CA ILE A 181 0.93 -9.28 1.03
C ILE A 181 0.59 -9.70 -0.42
N ALA A 182 -0.16 -8.89 -1.16
CA ALA A 182 -0.47 -9.16 -2.57
C ALA A 182 0.81 -9.25 -3.42
N ALA A 183 1.77 -8.33 -3.21
CA ALA A 183 3.07 -8.30 -3.87
C ALA A 183 3.84 -9.61 -3.69
N SER A 184 3.99 -10.04 -2.44
CA SER A 184 4.75 -11.24 -2.10
C SER A 184 4.11 -12.51 -2.67
N ARG A 185 2.78 -12.56 -2.79
CA ARG A 185 2.08 -13.71 -3.37
C ARG A 185 2.20 -13.77 -4.89
N LEU A 186 2.12 -12.63 -5.57
CA LEU A 186 2.36 -12.55 -7.01
C LEU A 186 3.80 -12.95 -7.36
N GLU A 187 4.79 -12.53 -6.55
CA GLU A 187 6.18 -12.99 -6.67
C GLU A 187 6.32 -14.52 -6.58
N ASP A 188 5.64 -15.17 -5.64
CA ASP A 188 5.77 -16.61 -5.42
C ASP A 188 5.03 -17.46 -6.48
N LEU A 189 3.83 -17.01 -6.87
CA LEU A 189 2.93 -17.76 -7.74
C LEU A 189 3.24 -17.54 -9.23
N ALA A 190 3.67 -16.33 -9.56
CA ALA A 190 3.76 -15.84 -10.92
C ALA A 190 4.93 -14.83 -11.07
N PRO A 191 6.18 -15.21 -10.75
CA PRO A 191 7.32 -14.29 -10.67
C PRO A 191 7.67 -13.58 -11.98
N GLU A 192 7.17 -14.11 -13.11
CA GLU A 192 7.43 -13.59 -14.46
C GLU A 192 6.19 -12.96 -15.10
N GLU A 193 5.07 -12.82 -14.38
CA GLU A 193 3.89 -12.11 -14.91
C GLU A 193 4.03 -10.59 -14.74
N PRO A 194 3.55 -9.79 -15.71
CA PRO A 194 3.65 -8.32 -15.68
C PRO A 194 3.18 -7.69 -14.36
N ASP A 195 2.04 -8.14 -13.84
CA ASP A 195 1.45 -7.53 -12.63
C ASP A 195 2.31 -7.75 -11.38
N ALA A 196 3.04 -8.87 -11.30
CA ALA A 196 4.00 -9.09 -10.21
C ALA A 196 5.12 -8.04 -10.24
N PHE A 197 5.61 -7.66 -11.42
CA PHE A 197 6.59 -6.58 -11.56
C PHE A 197 6.00 -5.22 -11.21
N ILE A 198 4.76 -4.94 -11.59
CA ILE A 198 4.05 -3.69 -11.26
C ILE A 198 4.00 -3.51 -9.74
N VAL A 199 3.49 -4.52 -9.01
CA VAL A 199 3.32 -4.42 -7.56
C VAL A 199 4.67 -4.17 -6.85
N ARG A 200 5.71 -4.90 -7.24
CA ARG A 200 7.06 -4.73 -6.67
C ARG A 200 7.64 -3.36 -6.99
N GLY A 201 7.44 -2.88 -8.22
CA GLY A 201 7.87 -1.56 -8.66
C GLY A 201 7.23 -0.45 -7.83
N GLU A 202 5.97 -0.63 -7.46
CA GLU A 202 5.19 0.34 -6.67
C GLU A 202 5.66 0.41 -5.22
N LEU A 203 6.01 -0.73 -4.62
CA LEU A 203 6.66 -0.75 -3.31
C LEU A 203 8.00 -0.01 -3.33
N LEU A 204 8.79 -0.17 -4.40
CA LEU A 204 10.06 0.54 -4.55
C LEU A 204 9.86 2.05 -4.77
N ILE A 205 8.81 2.46 -5.51
CA ILE A 205 8.42 3.88 -5.62
C ILE A 205 8.09 4.46 -4.24
N GLN A 206 7.32 3.75 -3.42
CA GLN A 206 6.99 4.21 -2.05
C GLN A 206 8.22 4.34 -1.15
N GLU A 207 9.25 3.53 -1.40
CA GLU A 207 10.55 3.60 -0.72
C GLU A 207 11.49 4.65 -1.33
N GLU A 208 11.02 5.42 -2.32
CA GLU A 208 11.81 6.37 -3.13
C GLU A 208 13.00 5.72 -3.86
N ASN A 209 12.97 4.40 -4.05
CA ASN A 209 13.96 3.64 -4.80
C ASN A 209 13.57 3.57 -6.29
N TYR A 210 13.66 4.72 -6.95
CA TYR A 210 13.26 4.89 -8.35
C TYR A 210 14.10 4.06 -9.31
N GLU A 211 15.40 3.87 -9.05
CA GLU A 211 16.26 3.02 -9.89
C GLU A 211 15.86 1.55 -9.83
N GLY A 212 15.52 1.02 -8.65
CA GLY A 212 15.02 -0.34 -8.52
C GLY A 212 13.64 -0.50 -9.16
N ALA A 213 12.76 0.49 -9.02
CA ALA A 213 11.46 0.50 -9.68
C ALA A 213 11.60 0.52 -11.21
N GLU A 214 12.55 1.29 -11.75
CA GLU A 214 12.84 1.32 -13.18
C GLU A 214 13.12 -0.08 -13.74
N GLU A 215 13.98 -0.86 -13.07
CA GLU A 215 14.32 -2.22 -13.52
C GLU A 215 13.07 -3.10 -13.66
N LEU A 216 12.14 -3.00 -12.71
CA LEU A 216 10.91 -3.80 -12.72
C LEU A 216 9.92 -3.34 -13.78
N PHE A 217 9.69 -2.03 -13.90
CA PHE A 217 8.76 -1.50 -14.91
C PHE A 217 9.29 -1.64 -16.34
N ARG A 218 10.61 -1.71 -16.53
CA ARG A 218 11.18 -2.10 -17.82
C ARG A 218 10.87 -3.54 -18.18
N GLU A 219 10.80 -4.45 -17.20
CA GLU A 219 10.33 -5.81 -17.44
C GLU A 219 8.84 -5.86 -17.76
N VAL A 220 8.00 -5.04 -17.11
CA VAL A 220 6.57 -4.91 -17.45
C VAL A 220 6.40 -4.59 -18.93
N VAL A 221 7.01 -3.51 -19.42
CA VAL A 221 6.87 -3.10 -20.83
C VAL A 221 7.62 -4.01 -21.81
N ARG A 222 8.58 -4.82 -21.32
CA ARG A 222 9.22 -5.87 -22.13
C ARG A 222 8.29 -7.05 -22.35
N LEU A 223 7.52 -7.43 -21.33
CA LEU A 223 6.57 -8.55 -21.37
C LEU A 223 5.26 -8.15 -22.06
N ASP A 224 4.76 -6.96 -21.76
CA ASP A 224 3.63 -6.34 -22.44
C ASP A 224 3.99 -4.93 -22.93
N SER A 225 4.40 -4.83 -24.19
CA SER A 225 4.76 -3.56 -24.81
C SER A 225 3.58 -2.62 -25.04
N GLN A 226 2.34 -3.08 -24.81
CA GLN A 226 1.13 -2.26 -24.90
C GLN A 226 0.59 -1.85 -23.52
N SER A 227 1.29 -2.20 -22.42
CA SER A 227 0.87 -1.85 -21.06
C SER A 227 0.97 -0.34 -20.82
N ILE A 228 -0.17 0.34 -20.89
CA ILE A 228 -0.27 1.78 -20.59
C ILE A 228 0.21 2.06 -19.17
N GLU A 229 -0.14 1.21 -18.20
CA GLU A 229 0.28 1.35 -16.81
C GLU A 229 1.80 1.22 -16.65
N GLY A 230 2.44 0.24 -17.28
CA GLY A 230 3.89 0.08 -17.24
C GLY A 230 4.61 1.31 -17.81
N TRP A 231 4.13 1.83 -18.94
CA TRP A 231 4.69 3.04 -19.53
C TRP A 231 4.40 4.30 -18.70
N ASP A 232 3.20 4.47 -18.13
CA ASP A 232 2.87 5.58 -17.22
C ASP A 232 3.79 5.59 -15.99
N ARG A 233 4.08 4.42 -15.42
CA ARG A 233 5.00 4.32 -14.28
C ARG A 233 6.44 4.61 -14.65
N LEU A 234 6.91 4.18 -15.81
CA LEU A 234 8.22 4.63 -16.33
C LEU A 234 8.26 6.15 -16.55
N PHE A 235 7.16 6.76 -16.99
CA PHE A 235 7.09 8.22 -17.15
C PHE A 235 7.28 8.92 -15.80
N TYR A 236 6.54 8.49 -14.78
CA TYR A 236 6.67 9.00 -13.41
C TYR A 236 8.10 8.82 -12.86
N ILE A 237 8.68 7.63 -13.02
CA ILE A 237 10.04 7.31 -12.56
C ILE A 237 11.08 8.20 -13.25
N TYR A 238 10.98 8.38 -14.57
CA TYR A 238 11.94 9.22 -15.30
C TYR A 238 11.80 10.71 -15.03
N ASP A 239 10.59 11.18 -14.70
CA ASP A 239 10.40 12.54 -14.21
C ASP A 239 11.08 12.74 -12.85
N ALA A 240 10.85 11.83 -11.91
CA ALA A 240 11.46 11.85 -10.57
C ALA A 240 13.00 11.80 -10.63
N LEU A 241 13.56 11.00 -11.54
CA LEU A 241 15.01 10.88 -11.76
C LEU A 241 15.58 12.03 -12.62
N GLY A 242 14.74 12.89 -13.20
CA GLY A 242 15.17 13.96 -14.11
C GLY A 242 15.77 13.47 -15.43
N ARG A 243 15.44 12.25 -15.86
CA ARG A 243 15.93 11.60 -17.09
C ARG A 243 15.12 12.03 -18.30
N LYS A 244 15.44 13.20 -18.81
CA LYS A 244 14.66 13.93 -19.84
C LYS A 244 14.54 13.19 -21.18
N ALA A 245 15.56 12.45 -21.60
CA ALA A 245 15.53 11.76 -22.89
C ALA A 245 14.60 10.55 -22.83
N GLU A 246 14.72 9.76 -21.76
CA GLU A 246 13.89 8.60 -21.48
C GLU A 246 12.43 9.00 -21.23
N LEU A 247 12.19 10.13 -20.55
CA LEU A 247 10.85 10.70 -20.38
C LEU A 247 10.16 11.00 -21.72
N LEU A 248 10.91 11.49 -22.72
CA LEU A 248 10.40 11.74 -24.07
C LEU A 248 10.11 10.42 -24.79
N GLU A 249 11.02 9.45 -24.72
CA GLU A 249 10.82 8.12 -25.32
C GLU A 249 9.55 7.44 -24.77
N VAL A 250 9.34 7.48 -23.45
CA VAL A 250 8.12 6.93 -22.83
C VAL A 250 6.87 7.64 -23.33
N ALA A 251 6.89 8.96 -23.43
CA ALA A 251 5.73 9.72 -23.92
C ALA A 251 5.41 9.41 -25.40
N GLU A 252 6.42 9.18 -26.23
CA GLU A 252 6.26 8.75 -27.62
C GLU A 252 5.64 7.34 -27.69
N ASN A 253 6.09 6.40 -26.87
CA ASN A 253 5.49 5.06 -26.78
C ASN A 253 4.03 5.11 -26.31
N LEU A 254 3.72 5.88 -25.27
CA LEU A 254 2.34 6.09 -24.81
C LEU A 254 1.45 6.66 -25.92
N LEU A 255 1.98 7.60 -26.72
CA LEU A 255 1.25 8.20 -27.83
C LEU A 255 0.96 7.20 -28.95
N ASP A 256 1.91 6.31 -29.24
CA ASP A 256 1.71 5.24 -30.22
C ASP A 256 0.65 4.21 -29.75
N ILE A 257 0.60 3.92 -28.45
CA ILE A 257 -0.34 2.95 -27.84
C ILE A 257 -1.74 3.55 -27.72
N ALA A 258 -1.85 4.77 -27.21
CA ALA A 258 -3.12 5.41 -26.84
C ALA A 258 -3.25 6.84 -27.40
N PRO A 259 -3.25 7.02 -28.74
CA PRO A 259 -3.27 8.34 -29.36
C PRO A 259 -4.57 9.12 -29.12
N GLU A 260 -5.64 8.44 -28.68
CA GLU A 260 -6.95 9.02 -28.41
C GLU A 260 -7.16 9.41 -26.93
N MET A 261 -6.14 9.27 -26.08
CA MET A 261 -6.18 9.72 -24.68
C MET A 261 -5.62 11.14 -24.55
N ALA A 262 -6.47 12.09 -24.14
CA ALA A 262 -6.06 13.49 -23.98
C ALA A 262 -4.87 13.65 -23.02
N ILE A 263 -4.82 12.85 -21.94
CA ILE A 263 -3.73 12.88 -20.96
C ILE A 263 -2.36 12.54 -21.57
N VAL A 264 -2.32 11.61 -22.52
CA VAL A 264 -1.07 11.19 -23.19
C VAL A 264 -0.46 12.34 -24.02
N HIS A 265 -1.30 13.14 -24.68
CA HIS A 265 -0.84 14.35 -25.37
C HIS A 265 -0.28 15.39 -24.38
N ALA A 266 -0.85 15.51 -23.19
CA ALA A 266 -0.32 16.39 -22.14
C ALA A 266 1.02 15.88 -21.56
N MET A 267 1.17 14.57 -21.38
CA MET A 267 2.44 13.94 -20.97
C MET A 267 3.53 14.14 -22.03
N HIS A 268 3.19 14.01 -23.32
CA HIS A 268 4.11 14.31 -24.42
C HIS A 268 4.49 15.80 -24.49
N ALA A 269 3.54 16.70 -24.24
CA ALA A 269 3.85 18.11 -24.10
C ALA A 269 4.80 18.38 -22.92
N TYR A 270 4.60 17.70 -21.80
CA TYR A 270 5.45 17.83 -20.62
C TYR A 270 6.88 17.38 -20.91
N SER A 271 7.06 16.24 -21.56
CA SER A 271 8.40 15.77 -21.93
C SER A 271 9.09 16.75 -22.91
N PHE A 272 8.36 17.40 -23.81
CA PHE A 272 8.91 18.49 -24.62
C PHE A 272 9.36 19.70 -23.78
N VAL A 273 8.57 20.14 -22.80
CA VAL A 273 8.97 21.21 -21.87
C VAL A 273 10.26 20.85 -21.15
N MET A 274 10.37 19.62 -20.62
CA MET A 274 11.57 19.16 -19.93
C MET A 274 12.80 19.16 -20.83
N ASN A 275 12.61 18.94 -22.14
CA ASN A 275 13.63 19.01 -23.17
C ASN A 275 13.80 20.42 -23.81
N ASN A 276 13.18 21.46 -23.26
CA ASN A 276 13.20 22.85 -23.77
C ASN A 276 12.65 23.02 -25.20
N ARG A 277 11.78 22.11 -25.65
CA ARG A 277 11.14 22.11 -26.98
C ARG A 277 9.76 22.77 -26.89
N TYR A 278 9.73 24.06 -26.57
CA TYR A 278 8.51 24.73 -26.11
C TYR A 278 7.43 24.88 -27.20
N GLU A 279 7.77 25.11 -28.46
CA GLU A 279 6.78 25.20 -29.54
C GLU A 279 6.08 23.86 -29.80
N GLU A 280 6.79 22.76 -29.61
CA GLU A 280 6.24 21.39 -29.73
C GLU A 280 5.34 21.07 -28.54
N ALA A 281 5.76 21.47 -27.34
CA ALA A 281 4.93 21.37 -26.14
C ALA A 281 3.59 22.11 -26.30
N VAL A 282 3.60 23.35 -26.82
CA VAL A 282 2.35 24.10 -27.05
C VAL A 282 1.42 23.34 -28.01
N ARG A 283 1.93 22.82 -29.12
CA ARG A 283 1.12 22.04 -30.08
C ARG A 283 0.53 20.77 -29.47
N ALA A 284 1.32 20.05 -28.67
CA ALA A 284 0.85 18.84 -28.00
C ALA A 284 -0.20 19.16 -26.91
N CYS A 285 -0.02 20.25 -26.15
CA CYS A 285 -1.05 20.74 -25.23
C CYS A 285 -2.33 21.17 -25.96
N ASP A 286 -2.22 21.88 -27.08
CA ASP A 286 -3.37 22.28 -27.88
C ASP A 286 -4.15 21.05 -28.33
N ARG A 287 -3.46 19.99 -28.76
CA ARG A 287 -4.10 18.72 -29.12
C ARG A 287 -4.81 18.06 -27.94
N SER A 288 -4.17 18.02 -26.77
CA SER A 288 -4.80 17.54 -25.53
C SER A 288 -6.09 18.31 -25.21
N LEU A 289 -6.04 19.64 -25.32
CA LEU A 289 -7.15 20.54 -24.99
C LEU A 289 -8.26 20.56 -26.05
N GLU A 290 -7.97 20.23 -27.31
CA GLU A 290 -8.99 19.96 -28.31
C GLU A 290 -9.84 18.71 -27.97
N MET A 291 -9.20 17.73 -27.33
CA MET A 291 -9.83 16.46 -26.94
C MET A 291 -10.55 16.58 -25.60
N ASP A 292 -9.92 17.25 -24.63
CA ASP A 292 -10.47 17.50 -23.30
C ASP A 292 -10.05 18.89 -22.79
N GLN A 293 -11.00 19.82 -22.77
CA GLN A 293 -10.77 21.19 -22.29
C GLN A 293 -10.66 21.28 -20.77
N GLU A 294 -11.07 20.24 -20.04
CA GLU A 294 -11.04 20.18 -18.58
C GLU A 294 -9.78 19.49 -18.04
N ASN A 295 -8.79 19.21 -18.89
CA ASN A 295 -7.51 18.62 -18.46
C ASN A 295 -6.58 19.67 -17.80
N PRO A 296 -6.44 19.71 -16.46
CA PRO A 296 -5.63 20.72 -15.77
C PRO A 296 -4.13 20.59 -16.09
N LEU A 297 -3.64 19.37 -16.34
CA LEU A 297 -2.24 19.14 -16.68
C LEU A 297 -1.86 19.83 -17.99
N ALA A 298 -2.71 19.73 -19.01
CA ALA A 298 -2.44 20.36 -20.31
C ALA A 298 -2.36 21.90 -20.20
N TRP A 299 -3.25 22.53 -19.42
CA TRP A 299 -3.18 23.97 -19.13
C TRP A 299 -1.90 24.35 -18.38
N ARG A 300 -1.55 23.60 -17.32
CA ARG A 300 -0.31 23.81 -16.55
C ARG A 300 0.94 23.71 -17.42
N VAL A 301 1.02 22.66 -18.24
CA VAL A 301 2.18 22.42 -19.11
C VAL A 301 2.26 23.46 -20.23
N ARG A 302 1.12 23.87 -20.82
CA ARG A 302 1.12 24.92 -21.85
C ARG A 302 1.54 26.27 -21.28
N SER A 303 1.16 26.56 -20.03
CA SER A 303 1.66 27.73 -19.30
C SER A 303 3.19 27.73 -19.20
N ALA A 304 3.79 26.62 -18.77
CA ALA A 304 5.24 26.47 -18.69
C ALA A 304 5.92 26.62 -20.06
N ALA A 305 5.35 26.03 -21.11
CA ALA A 305 5.86 26.16 -22.47
C ALA A 305 5.80 27.61 -22.99
N LYS A 306 4.67 28.31 -22.80
CA LYS A 306 4.52 29.72 -23.17
C LYS A 306 5.46 30.63 -22.40
N ARG A 307 5.70 30.37 -21.11
CA ARG A 307 6.73 31.06 -20.33
C ARG A 307 8.12 30.87 -20.95
N GLY A 308 8.45 29.63 -21.35
CA GLY A 308 9.70 29.32 -22.08
C GLY A 308 9.84 30.05 -23.41
N LEU A 309 8.71 30.34 -24.09
CA LEU A 309 8.63 31.17 -25.30
C LEU A 309 8.57 32.68 -25.02
N ASN A 310 8.69 33.10 -23.76
CA ASN A 310 8.55 34.48 -23.30
C ASN A 310 7.15 35.10 -23.55
N ASP A 311 6.12 34.27 -23.78
CA ASP A 311 4.71 34.67 -23.75
C ASP A 311 4.17 34.57 -22.32
N LYS A 312 4.65 35.46 -21.45
CA LYS A 312 4.28 35.46 -20.03
C LYS A 312 2.79 35.73 -19.79
N LYS A 313 2.17 36.53 -20.66
CA LYS A 313 0.74 36.81 -20.57
C LYS A 313 -0.09 35.58 -20.88
N GLY A 314 0.19 34.91 -22.01
CA GLY A 314 -0.50 33.66 -22.34
C GLY A 314 -0.24 32.54 -21.33
N ALA A 315 0.94 32.54 -20.71
CA ALA A 315 1.25 31.64 -19.60
C ALA A 315 0.40 31.91 -18.35
N LEU A 316 0.18 33.18 -17.98
CA LEU A 316 -0.71 33.54 -16.87
C LEU A 316 -2.17 33.13 -17.14
N ASP A 317 -2.65 33.36 -18.37
CA ASP A 317 -4.02 32.98 -18.75
C ASP A 317 -4.23 31.46 -18.62
N ASP A 318 -3.22 30.66 -19.01
CA ASP A 318 -3.26 29.21 -18.93
C ASP A 318 -3.15 28.68 -17.49
N ILE A 319 -2.26 29.24 -16.64
CA ILE A 319 -2.15 28.81 -15.24
C ILE A 319 -3.42 29.16 -14.45
N ASP A 320 -4.06 30.29 -14.77
CA ASP A 320 -5.35 30.64 -14.19
C ASP A 320 -6.45 29.63 -14.55
N GLN A 321 -6.39 29.02 -15.74
CA GLN A 321 -7.31 27.96 -16.10
C GLN A 321 -6.99 26.64 -15.40
N ALA A 322 -5.71 26.29 -15.25
CA ALA A 322 -5.31 25.13 -14.46
C ALA A 322 -5.80 25.24 -13.01
N ILE A 323 -5.61 26.41 -12.35
CA ILE A 323 -6.08 26.65 -10.97
C ILE A 323 -7.60 26.56 -10.86
N ARG A 324 -8.35 27.03 -11.87
CA ARG A 324 -9.81 26.90 -11.88
C ARG A 324 -10.28 25.45 -11.94
N LEU A 325 -9.54 24.59 -12.64
CA LEU A 325 -9.89 23.18 -12.83
C LEU A 325 -9.41 22.30 -11.66
N ALA A 326 -8.30 22.65 -11.01
CA ALA A 326 -7.74 21.94 -9.86
C ALA A 326 -7.41 22.93 -8.72
N PRO A 327 -8.43 23.49 -8.04
CA PRO A 327 -8.24 24.49 -6.98
C PRO A 327 -7.53 23.97 -5.73
N GLU A 328 -7.47 22.65 -5.55
CA GLU A 328 -6.78 21.96 -4.46
C GLU A 328 -5.29 21.73 -4.69
N ASP A 329 -4.79 21.91 -5.93
CA ASP A 329 -3.37 21.80 -6.24
C ASP A 329 -2.65 23.13 -5.92
N ASP A 330 -2.20 23.25 -4.67
CA ASP A 330 -1.44 24.40 -4.18
C ASP A 330 -0.17 24.70 -5.00
N SER A 331 0.38 23.70 -5.72
CA SER A 331 1.57 23.91 -6.55
C SER A 331 1.32 24.86 -7.73
N LEU A 332 0.07 24.92 -8.22
CA LEU A 332 -0.32 25.82 -9.32
C LEU A 332 -0.28 27.29 -8.88
N VAL A 333 -0.61 27.58 -7.62
CA VAL A 333 -0.55 28.93 -7.06
C VAL A 333 0.91 29.40 -7.00
N ALA A 334 1.83 28.54 -6.55
CA ALA A 334 3.25 28.85 -6.51
C ALA A 334 3.82 29.14 -7.92
N VAL A 335 3.41 28.37 -8.93
CA VAL A 335 3.80 28.61 -10.33
C VAL A 335 3.30 29.97 -10.82
N LYS A 336 2.07 30.35 -10.48
CA LYS A 336 1.50 31.66 -10.84
C LYS A 336 2.26 32.81 -10.16
N GLU A 337 2.58 32.68 -8.88
CA GLU A 337 3.34 33.69 -8.15
C GLU A 337 4.74 33.92 -8.76
N ASP A 338 5.45 32.84 -9.09
CA ASP A 338 6.75 32.91 -9.74
C ASP A 338 6.67 33.60 -11.13
N LEU A 339 5.61 33.31 -11.89
CA LEU A 339 5.38 33.97 -13.18
C LEU A 339 5.08 35.47 -13.05
N LEU A 340 4.36 35.89 -12.00
CA LEU A 340 4.10 37.31 -11.72
C LEU A 340 5.40 38.05 -11.32
N LEU A 341 6.22 37.45 -10.47
CA LEU A 341 7.53 37.99 -10.10
C LEU A 341 8.44 38.15 -11.33
N ASP A 342 8.44 37.16 -12.22
CA ASP A 342 9.15 37.23 -13.49
C ASP A 342 8.69 38.40 -14.37
N MET A 343 7.42 38.77 -14.32
CA MET A 343 6.86 39.88 -15.09
C MET A 343 7.18 41.24 -14.49
N ASP A 344 7.23 41.35 -13.16
CA ASP A 344 7.55 42.60 -12.45
C ASP A 344 9.04 42.96 -12.54
N ASN A 345 9.91 41.98 -12.81
CA ASN A 345 11.36 42.16 -12.92
C ASN A 345 11.88 42.50 -14.34
N GLN A 346 10.98 42.70 -15.33
CA GLN A 346 11.30 43.12 -16.71
C GLN A 346 10.78 44.53 -16.98
#